data_AF-A0AA43CT35-F1
#
_entry.id   AF-A0AA43CT35-F1
#
_cell.length_a   1.000
_cell.length_b   1.000
_cell.length_c   1.000
_cell.angle_alpha   90.00
_cell.angle_beta   90.00
_cell.angle_gamma   90.00
#
_symmetry.space_group_name_H-M   'P 1'
#
loop_
_entity.id
_entity.type
_entity.pdbx_description
1 polymer ?
#
loop_
_entity_poly.entity_id
_entity_poly.type
_entity_poly.pdbx_seq_one_letter_code
_entity_poly.pdbx_strand_id
1 'polypeptide(L)'
;MTAALVIAGLFALILINVPIGVAIGVVALLGMVADRGTIALYNAALTLFDGATNFPLIAIPLFILAGALMNTSSISRRLIAFVTALIGFIRGGLSMVNVGVSLFFAEISGSAVA
;
A
#
# COMPACT_ATOMS: atom_id res chain seq x y z
N MET A 1 26.34 -3.20 -17.52
CA MET A 1 26.48 -4.65 -17.26
C MET A 1 25.68 -5.08 -16.04
N THR A 2 25.80 -4.37 -14.92
CA THR A 2 25.01 -4.57 -13.69
C THR A 2 23.49 -4.54 -13.89
N ALA A 3 22.95 -3.62 -14.68
CA ALA A 3 21.51 -3.56 -14.98
C ALA A 3 20.97 -4.83 -15.67
N ALA A 4 21.73 -5.39 -16.63
CA ALA A 4 21.34 -6.62 -17.31
C ALA A 4 21.37 -7.84 -16.36
N LEU A 5 22.36 -7.89 -15.46
CA LEU A 5 22.45 -8.91 -14.41
C LEU A 5 21.24 -8.85 -13.47
N VAL A 6 20.86 -7.64 -13.04
CA VAL A 6 19.69 -7.41 -12.18
C VAL A 6 18.41 -7.90 -12.87
N ILE A 7 18.16 -7.45 -14.10
CA ILE A 7 16.95 -7.83 -14.82
C ILE A 7 16.90 -9.35 -15.07
N ALA A 8 17.99 -9.94 -15.56
CA ALA A 8 18.06 -11.38 -15.82
C ALA A 8 17.89 -12.21 -14.54
N GLY A 9 18.52 -11.78 -13.43
CA GLY A 9 18.38 -12.43 -12.12
C GLY A 9 16.95 -12.39 -11.60
N LEU A 10 16.25 -11.26 -11.76
CA LEU A 10 14.85 -11.12 -11.35
C LEU A 10 13.94 -12.09 -12.10
N PHE A 11 14.05 -12.16 -13.42
CA PHE A 11 13.26 -13.10 -14.22
C PHE A 11 13.59 -14.55 -13.87
N ALA A 12 14.86 -14.90 -13.65
CA ALA A 12 15.25 -16.24 -13.23
C ALA A 12 14.63 -16.64 -11.88
N LEU A 13 14.64 -15.75 -10.88
CA LEU A 13 14.04 -16.00 -9.57
C LEU A 13 12.52 -16.13 -9.63
N ILE A 14 11.86 -15.30 -10.44
CA ILE A 14 10.41 -15.38 -10.65
C ILE A 14 10.02 -16.69 -11.35
N LEU A 15 10.80 -17.16 -12.33
CA LEU A 15 10.56 -18.44 -13.02
C LEU A 15 10.65 -19.65 -12.09
N ILE A 16 11.41 -19.55 -11.01
CA ILE A 16 11.54 -20.60 -9.97
C ILE A 16 10.48 -20.40 -8.85
N ASN A 17 9.49 -19.53 -9.06
CA ASN A 17 8.40 -19.21 -8.11
C ASN A 17 8.87 -18.60 -6.79
N VAL A 18 9.99 -17.88 -6.78
CA VAL A 18 10.40 -17.10 -5.60
C VAL A 18 9.44 -15.92 -5.41
N PRO A 19 8.97 -15.62 -4.18
CA PRO A 19 8.14 -14.46 -3.91
C PRO A 19 8.79 -13.17 -4.43
N ILE A 20 8.01 -12.36 -5.15
CA ILE A 20 8.52 -11.18 -5.88
C ILE A 20 9.30 -10.23 -4.97
N GLY A 21 8.83 -10.00 -3.73
CA GLY A 21 9.54 -9.15 -2.77
C GLY A 21 10.93 -9.67 -2.41
N VAL A 22 11.07 -10.98 -2.23
CA VAL A 22 12.37 -11.64 -1.97
C VAL A 22 13.25 -11.56 -3.21
N ALA A 23 12.68 -11.80 -4.39
CA ALA A 23 13.42 -11.73 -5.65
C ALA A 23 14.01 -10.33 -5.90
N ILE A 24 13.21 -9.26 -5.69
CA ILE A 24 13.67 -7.87 -5.81
C ILE A 24 14.80 -7.59 -4.82
N GLY A 25 14.67 -8.02 -3.56
CA GLY A 25 15.69 -7.81 -2.53
C GLY A 25 17.02 -8.49 -2.87
N VAL A 26 16.99 -9.77 -3.26
CA VAL A 26 18.19 -10.54 -3.61
C VAL A 26 18.91 -9.92 -4.80
N VAL A 27 18.18 -9.56 -5.85
CA VAL A 27 18.75 -9.01 -7.07
C VAL A 27 19.30 -7.60 -6.84
N ALA A 28 18.63 -6.79 -6.02
CA ALA A 28 19.13 -5.48 -5.61
C ALA A 28 20.47 -5.59 -4.86
N LEU A 29 20.57 -6.53 -3.91
CA LEU A 29 21.82 -6.78 -3.17
C LEU A 29 22.95 -7.26 -4.09
N LEU A 30 22.66 -8.19 -5.01
CA LEU A 30 23.65 -8.66 -5.99
C LEU A 30 24.12 -7.53 -6.92
N GLY A 31 23.20 -6.67 -7.35
CA GLY A 31 23.52 -5.49 -8.16
C GLY A 31 24.41 -4.50 -7.41
N MET A 32 24.14 -4.23 -6.13
CA MET A 32 24.95 -3.33 -5.30
C MET A 32 26.38 -3.86 -5.09
N VAL A 33 26.52 -5.17 -4.84
CA VAL A 33 27.84 -5.82 -4.69
C VAL A 33 28.61 -5.81 -6.00
N ALA A 34 27.94 -6.06 -7.13
CA ALA A 34 28.58 -6.06 -8.44
C ALA A 34 29.07 -4.68 -8.88
N ASP A 35 28.44 -3.59 -8.41
CA ASP A 35 28.82 -2.22 -8.76
C ASP A 35 29.90 -1.64 -7.84
N ARG A 36 29.73 -1.78 -6.51
CA ARG A 36 30.55 -1.08 -5.50
C ARG A 36 31.16 -1.99 -4.43
N GLY A 37 31.07 -3.32 -4.62
CA GLY A 37 31.58 -4.31 -3.68
C GLY A 37 30.79 -4.37 -2.37
N THR A 38 31.34 -5.07 -1.38
CA THR A 38 30.66 -5.34 -0.10
C THR A 38 30.43 -4.10 0.77
N ILE A 39 31.16 -3.01 0.52
CA ILE A 39 31.01 -1.73 1.24
C ILE A 39 29.62 -1.13 1.02
N ALA A 40 29.01 -1.38 -0.15
CA ALA A 40 27.67 -0.88 -0.46
C ALA A 40 26.53 -1.57 0.34
N LEU A 41 26.78 -2.70 1.01
CA LEU A 41 25.77 -3.34 1.86
C LEU A 41 25.35 -2.48 3.04
N TYR A 42 26.22 -1.60 3.53
CA TYR A 42 25.86 -0.65 4.58
C TYR A 42 24.67 0.23 4.18
N ASN A 43 24.66 0.68 2.91
CA ASN A 43 23.54 1.47 2.38
C ASN A 43 22.25 0.65 2.27
N ALA A 44 22.34 -0.66 2.06
CA ALA A 44 21.17 -1.53 2.05
C ALA A 44 20.52 -1.59 3.44
N ALA A 45 21.31 -1.67 4.52
CA ALA A 45 20.80 -1.66 5.89
C ALA A 45 20.10 -0.32 6.23
N LEU A 46 20.69 0.81 5.84
CA LEU A 46 20.07 2.13 6.01
C LEU A 46 18.75 2.24 5.23
N THR A 47 18.75 1.84 3.96
CA THR A 47 17.56 1.90 3.10
C THR A 47 16.43 1.01 3.64
N LEU A 48 16.76 -0.17 4.17
CA LEU A 48 15.78 -1.06 4.80
C LEU A 48 15.20 -0.46 6.08
N PHE A 49 16.02 0.21 6.89
CA PHE A 49 15.57 0.88 8.11
C PHE A 49 14.66 2.08 7.81
N ASP A 50 15.03 2.91 6.83
CA ASP A 50 14.20 4.02 6.37
C ASP A 50 12.87 3.50 5.77
N GLY A 51 12.91 2.39 5.03
CA GLY A 51 11.71 1.72 4.53
C GLY A 51 10.80 1.21 5.65
N ALA A 52 11.37 0.65 6.72
CA ALA A 52 10.63 0.11 7.86
C ALA A 52 9.98 1.19 8.74
N THR A 53 10.57 2.39 8.77
CA THR A 53 10.03 3.55 9.50
C THR A 53 9.08 4.40 8.67
N ASN A 54 8.73 3.95 7.47
CA ASN A 54 7.88 4.71 6.57
C ASN A 54 6.44 4.82 7.08
N PHE A 55 5.89 6.04 7.03
CA PHE A 55 4.56 6.39 7.54
C PHE A 55 3.44 5.45 7.05
N PRO A 56 3.37 5.02 5.77
CA PRO A 56 2.34 4.12 5.28
C PRO A 56 2.28 2.77 6.02
N LEU A 57 3.43 2.23 6.47
CA LEU A 57 3.45 0.95 7.19
C LEU A 57 2.76 1.03 8.55
N ILE A 58 2.78 2.19 9.19
CA ILE A 58 2.05 2.47 10.43
C ILE A 58 0.61 2.89 10.12
N ALA A 59 0.41 3.64 9.02
CA ALA A 59 -0.90 4.11 8.61
C ALA A 59 -1.85 2.95 8.25
N ILE A 60 -1.39 1.92 7.53
CA ILE A 60 -2.23 0.78 7.12
C ILE A 60 -2.93 0.11 8.31
N PRO A 61 -2.24 -0.34 9.39
CA PRO A 61 -2.89 -0.88 10.58
C PRO A 61 -3.89 0.08 11.23
N LEU A 62 -3.54 1.36 11.33
CA LEU A 62 -4.41 2.37 11.93
C LEU A 62 -5.66 2.63 11.09
N PHE A 63 -5.56 2.58 9.76
CA PHE A 63 -6.69 2.71 8.84
C PHE A 63 -7.63 1.50 8.93
N ILE A 64 -7.08 0.29 9.04
CA ILE A 64 -7.86 -0.93 9.29
C ILE A 64 -8.59 -0.82 10.63
N LEU A 65 -7.91 -0.35 11.68
CA LEU A 65 -8.51 -0.14 13.01
C LEU A 65 -9.63 0.91 12.96
N ALA A 66 -9.40 2.05 12.30
CA ALA A 66 -10.41 3.09 12.13
C ALA A 66 -11.66 2.55 11.39
N GLY A 67 -11.47 1.76 10.32
CA GLY A 67 -12.56 1.08 9.62
C GLY A 67 -13.34 0.12 10.53
N ALA A 68 -12.64 -0.66 11.35
CA ALA A 68 -13.27 -1.57 12.32
C ALA A 68 -14.08 -0.81 13.39
N LEU A 69 -13.56 0.32 13.88
CA LEU A 69 -14.27 1.19 14.82
C LEU A 69 -15.51 1.80 14.18
N MET A 70 -15.44 2.28 12.93
CA MET A 70 -16.61 2.84 12.22
C MET A 70 -17.71 1.81 11.98
N ASN A 71 -17.34 0.55 11.78
CA ASN A 71 -18.29 -0.55 11.60
C ASN A 71 -18.98 -0.92 12.92
N THR A 72 -18.20 -1.02 14.01
CA THR A 72 -18.73 -1.41 15.34
C THR A 72 -19.53 -0.29 16.02
N SER A 73 -19.16 0.98 15.84
CA SER A 73 -19.82 2.14 16.46
C SER A 73 -21.06 2.66 15.72
N SER A 74 -21.57 1.94 14.72
CA SER A 74 -22.69 2.34 13.84
C SER A 74 -22.48 3.60 12.98
N ILE A 75 -21.29 4.23 13.03
CA ILE A 75 -20.94 5.40 12.22
C ILE A 75 -21.18 5.12 10.74
N SER A 76 -20.76 3.95 10.26
CA SER A 76 -20.95 3.54 8.85
C SER A 76 -22.42 3.58 8.42
N ARG A 77 -23.33 3.06 9.25
CA ARG A 77 -24.78 3.06 8.96
C ARG A 77 -25.36 4.47 8.94
N ARG A 78 -24.95 5.31 9.90
CA ARG A 78 -25.39 6.72 9.96
C ARG A 78 -24.92 7.51 8.74
N LEU A 79 -23.70 7.24 8.27
CA LEU A 79 -23.13 7.91 7.12
C LEU A 79 -23.81 7.49 5.81
N ILE A 80 -24.10 6.19 5.65
CA ILE A 80 -24.91 5.69 4.52
C ILE A 80 -26.29 6.35 4.51
N ALA A 81 -26.98 6.42 5.67
CA ALA A 81 -28.28 7.06 5.77
C ALA A 81 -28.22 8.55 5.41
N PHE A 82 -27.17 9.25 5.84
CA PHE A 82 -26.94 10.66 5.50
C PHE A 82 -26.78 10.88 3.99
N VAL A 83 -25.86 10.15 3.34
CA VAL A 83 -25.64 10.27 1.89
C VAL A 83 -26.89 9.84 1.12
N THR A 84 -27.59 8.79 1.58
CA THR A 84 -28.86 8.36 0.98
C THR A 84 -29.92 9.46 1.04
N ALA A 85 -30.01 10.21 2.14
CA ALA A 85 -30.94 11.33 2.26
C ALA A 85 -30.60 12.50 1.31
N LEU A 86 -29.31 12.68 0.97
CA LEU A 86 -28.86 13.77 0.09
C LEU A 86 -29.06 13.49 -1.40
N ILE A 87 -28.83 12.25 -1.87
CA ILE A 87 -28.78 11.94 -3.31
C ILE A 87 -29.50 10.64 -3.70
N GLY A 88 -30.05 9.90 -2.72
CA GLY A 88 -30.68 8.60 -2.95
C GLY A 88 -32.00 8.65 -3.73
N PHE A 89 -32.64 9.82 -3.81
CA PHE A 89 -33.89 10.02 -4.57
C PHE A 89 -33.70 10.05 -6.09
N ILE A 90 -32.46 10.17 -6.58
CA ILE A 90 -32.16 10.21 -8.01
C ILE A 90 -32.22 8.79 -8.59
N ARG A 91 -32.67 8.65 -9.84
CA ARG A 91 -32.72 7.36 -10.54
C ARG A 91 -31.29 6.81 -10.72
N GLY A 92 -31.03 5.63 -10.17
CA GLY A 92 -29.67 5.08 -10.04
C GLY A 92 -28.92 5.52 -8.77
N GLY A 93 -29.59 6.20 -7.83
CA GLY A 93 -28.99 6.85 -6.65
C GLY A 93 -28.17 5.93 -5.75
N LEU A 94 -28.44 4.62 -5.73
CA LEU A 94 -27.66 3.65 -4.96
C LEU A 94 -26.16 3.62 -5.33
N SER A 95 -25.82 3.74 -6.62
CA SER A 95 -24.41 3.79 -7.05
C SER A 95 -23.75 5.09 -6.60
N MET A 96 -24.46 6.21 -6.70
CA MET A 96 -23.97 7.51 -6.25
C MET A 96 -23.82 7.58 -4.73
N VAL A 97 -24.74 6.96 -3.99
CA VAL A 97 -24.63 6.81 -2.53
C VAL A 97 -23.39 6.00 -2.17
N ASN A 98 -23.11 4.90 -2.89
CA ASN A 98 -21.90 4.12 -2.64
C ASN A 98 -20.63 4.95 -2.84
N VAL A 99 -20.53 5.67 -3.97
CA VAL A 99 -19.38 6.55 -4.25
C VAL A 99 -19.25 7.65 -3.20
N GLY A 100 -20.35 8.30 -2.81
CA GLY A 100 -20.35 9.36 -1.80
C GLY A 100 -19.92 8.85 -0.42
N VAL A 101 -20.42 7.69 0.01
CA VAL A 101 -20.02 7.04 1.26
C VAL A 101 -18.53 6.65 1.21
N SER A 102 -18.05 6.09 0.10
CA SER A 102 -16.64 5.77 -0.09
C SER A 102 -15.74 7.00 -0.03
N LEU A 103 -16.18 8.15 -0.57
CA LEU A 103 -15.44 9.41 -0.48
C LEU A 103 -15.21 9.84 0.97
N PHE A 104 -16.26 9.82 1.79
CA PHE A 104 -16.16 10.12 3.22
C PHE A 104 -15.27 9.12 3.97
N PHE A 105 -15.40 7.83 3.67
CA PHE A 105 -14.52 6.83 4.27
C PHE A 105 -13.05 7.03 3.85
N ALA A 106 -12.79 7.42 2.61
CA ALA A 106 -11.43 7.72 2.12
C ALA A 106 -10.83 8.95 2.83
N GLU A 107 -11.63 10.00 3.10
CA GLU A 107 -11.17 11.14 3.88
C GLU A 107 -10.94 10.81 5.36
N ILE A 108 -11.91 10.17 6.02
CA ILE A 108 -11.81 9.88 7.46
C ILE A 108 -10.70 8.85 7.73
N SER A 109 -10.47 7.92 6.81
CA SER A 109 -9.33 7.00 6.87
C SER A 109 -8.00 7.64 6.46
N GLY A 110 -7.93 8.94 6.16
CA GLY A 110 -6.67 9.62 5.86
C GLY A 110 -6.00 9.23 4.54
N SER A 111 -6.64 8.38 3.71
CA SER A 111 -6.11 7.93 2.42
C SER A 111 -6.06 9.04 1.36
N ALA A 112 -6.74 10.17 1.57
CA ALA A 112 -6.70 11.30 0.66
C ALA A 112 -5.40 12.13 0.76
N VAL A 113 -4.67 12.02 1.88
CA VAL A 113 -3.44 12.79 2.18
C VAL A 113 -2.19 11.90 2.11
N ALA A 114 -2.33 10.59 2.29
CA ALA A 114 -1.26 9.58 2.20
C ALA A 114 -0.86 9.30 0.74
#